data_AF-A0A0B0EHS5-F1
#
_entry.id   AF-A0A0B0EHS5-F1
#
_cell.length_a   1.000
_cell.length_b   1.000
_cell.length_c   1.000
_cell.angle_alpha   90.00
_cell.angle_beta   90.00
_cell.angle_gamma   90.00
#
_symmetry.space_group_name_H-M   'P 1'
#
loop_
_entity.id
_entity.type
_entity.pdbx_description
1 polymer ?
#
loop_
_entity_poly.entity_id
_entity_poly.type
_entity_poly.pdbx_seq_one_letter_code
_entity_poly.pdbx_strand_id
1 'polypeptide(L)' 'MEKMILLNPGPVCTSDRVRSSLMKGDMCHRESEFSAILSNTRKKILQLLRQTEITRLQSLPAPALLHWKPVSALQ' A
#
# COMPACT_ATOMS: atom_id res chain seq x y z
N MET A 1 -27.73 2.43 -7.71
CA MET A 1 -27.67 2.54 -6.25
C MET A 1 -26.93 3.81 -5.88
N GLU A 2 -27.44 4.55 -4.91
CA GLU A 2 -26.79 5.75 -4.38
C GLU A 2 -25.45 5.39 -3.72
N LYS A 3 -24.41 6.21 -3.91
CA LYS A 3 -23.06 5.91 -3.41
C LYS A 3 -22.94 6.37 -1.96
N MET A 4 -22.94 5.42 -1.03
CA MET A 4 -22.74 5.68 0.39
C MET A 4 -21.32 6.22 0.64
N ILE A 5 -21.21 7.32 1.38
CA ILE A 5 -19.94 7.95 1.78
C ILE A 5 -19.75 7.75 3.29
N LEU A 6 -18.64 7.13 3.68
CA LEU A 6 -18.25 6.95 5.08
C LEU A 6 -17.27 8.05 5.49
N LEU A 7 -17.68 8.88 6.45
CA LEU A 7 -16.89 10.03 6.93
C LEU A 7 -16.09 9.70 8.21
N ASN A 8 -16.15 8.46 8.67
CA ASN A 8 -15.37 8.02 9.84
C ASN A 8 -13.88 7.91 9.46
N PRO A 9 -12.95 8.23 10.38
CA PRO A 9 -11.50 8.11 10.12
C PRO A 9 -11.03 6.65 9.94
N GLY A 10 -11.91 5.67 10.17
CA GLY A 10 -11.69 4.26 9.90
C GLY A 10 -12.80 3.40 10.53
N PRO A 11 -13.23 2.30 9.88
CA PRO A 11 -12.90 1.87 8.50
C PRO A 11 -13.40 2.88 7.45
N VAL A 12 -12.90 2.77 6.22
CA VAL A 12 -13.21 3.69 5.09
C VAL A 12 -13.82 2.94 3.91
N CYS A 13 -14.53 3.67 3.03
CA CYS A 13 -15.05 3.08 1.79
C CYS A 13 -13.93 2.62 0.86
N THR A 14 -14.10 1.44 0.24
CA THR A 14 -13.20 0.91 -0.80
C THR A 14 -13.78 1.10 -2.19
N SER A 15 -12.90 1.11 -3.20
CA SER A 15 -13.33 1.21 -4.61
C SER A 15 -14.11 -0.03 -5.05
N ASP A 16 -14.93 0.12 -6.12
CA ASP A 16 -15.68 -1.00 -6.69
C ASP A 16 -14.76 -2.17 -7.06
N ARG A 17 -13.56 -1.85 -7.58
CA ARG A 17 -12.54 -2.86 -7.93
C ARG A 17 -12.11 -3.70 -6.73
N VAL A 18 -11.92 -3.09 -5.56
CA VAL A 18 -11.54 -3.82 -4.33
C VAL A 18 -12.71 -4.67 -3.85
N ARG A 19 -13.92 -4.11 -3.81
CA ARG A 19 -15.13 -4.87 -3.45
C ARG A 19 -15.33 -6.09 -4.34
N SER A 20 -15.25 -5.93 -5.66
CA SER A 20 -15.37 -7.04 -6.60
C SER A 20 -14.25 -8.08 -6.46
N SER A 21 -13.05 -7.69 -6.02
CA SER A 21 -11.95 -8.64 -5.79
C SER A 21 -12.17 -9.53 -4.56
N LEU A 22 -12.85 -9.01 -3.52
CA LEU A 22 -13.18 -9.76 -2.31
C LEU A 22 -14.31 -10.77 -2.52
N MET A 23 -15.13 -10.57 -3.56
CA MET A 23 -16.22 -11.50 -3.92
C MET A 23 -15.75 -12.69 -4.76
N LYS A 24 -14.46 -12.78 -5.08
CA LYS A 24 -13.90 -13.94 -5.80
C LYS A 24 -13.86 -15.16 -4.86
N GLY A 25 -13.90 -16.35 -5.44
CA GLY A 25 -13.84 -17.60 -4.68
C GLY A 25 -12.55 -17.74 -3.86
N ASP A 26 -12.58 -18.68 -2.94
CA ASP A 26 -11.44 -18.99 -2.09
C ASP A 26 -10.22 -19.44 -2.91
N MET A 27 -9.04 -19.19 -2.36
CA MET A 27 -7.76 -19.54 -2.97
C MET A 27 -6.86 -20.16 -1.90
N CYS A 28 -6.28 -21.31 -2.18
CA CYS A 28 -5.38 -21.97 -1.25
C CYS A 28 -3.99 -21.29 -1.25
N HIS A 29 -3.35 -21.20 -0.08
CA HIS A 29 -1.99 -20.63 0.05
C HIS A 29 -0.91 -21.42 -0.71
N ARG A 30 -1.23 -22.65 -1.14
CA ARG A 30 -0.34 -23.51 -1.93
C ARG A 30 -0.44 -23.27 -3.43
N GLU A 31 -1.44 -22.54 -3.89
CA GLU A 31 -1.61 -22.22 -5.31
C GLU A 31 -0.61 -21.15 -5.76
N SER A 32 -0.23 -21.21 -7.03
CA SER A 32 0.75 -20.29 -7.61
C SER A 32 0.26 -18.84 -7.63
N GLU A 33 -1.05 -18.68 -7.78
CA GLU A 33 -1.82 -17.44 -7.82
C GLU A 33 -1.72 -16.70 -6.49
N PHE A 34 -1.76 -17.42 -5.36
CA PHE A 34 -1.58 -16.83 -4.04
C PHE A 34 -0.18 -16.21 -3.91
N SER A 35 0.85 -16.97 -4.29
CA SER A 35 2.23 -16.50 -4.26
C SER A 35 2.45 -15.29 -5.18
N ALA A 36 1.80 -15.28 -6.34
CA ALA A 36 1.82 -14.14 -7.26
C ALA A 36 1.17 -12.89 -6.64
N ILE A 37 0.00 -13.03 -6.00
CA ILE A 37 -0.67 -11.92 -5.31
C ILE A 37 0.20 -11.38 -4.17
N LEU A 38 0.78 -12.26 -3.35
CA LEU A 38 1.65 -11.88 -2.23
C LEU A 38 2.89 -11.11 -2.71
N SER A 39 3.59 -11.65 -3.71
CA SER A 39 4.79 -11.02 -4.30
C SER A 39 4.47 -9.65 -4.90
N ASN A 40 3.39 -9.56 -5.67
CA ASN A 40 2.96 -8.29 -6.27
C ASN A 40 2.53 -7.25 -5.24
N THR A 41 1.86 -7.67 -4.16
CA THR A 41 1.46 -6.79 -3.07
C THR A 41 2.69 -6.23 -2.35
N ARG A 42 3.66 -7.08 -2.01
CA ARG A 42 4.93 -6.65 -1.41
C ARG A 42 5.66 -5.63 -2.30
N LYS A 43 5.76 -5.89 -3.61
CA LYS A 43 6.40 -4.96 -4.57
C LYS A 43 5.72 -3.59 -4.56
N LYS A 44 4.39 -3.56 -4.60
CA LYS A 44 3.60 -2.30 -4.59
C LYS A 44 3.75 -1.52 -3.30
N ILE A 45 3.71 -2.20 -2.14
CA ILE A 45 3.93 -1.55 -0.84
C ILE A 45 5.32 -0.89 -0.80
N LEU A 46 6.37 -1.62 -1.17
CA LEU A 46 7.72 -1.09 -1.19
C LEU A 46 7.88 0.07 -2.18
N GLN A 47 7.22 0.01 -3.34
CA GLN A 47 7.21 1.11 -4.29
C GLN A 47 6.54 2.37 -3.71
N LEU A 48 5.39 2.23 -3.05
CA LEU A 48 4.67 3.34 -2.42
C LEU A 48 5.48 3.98 -1.30
N LEU A 49 6.09 3.15 -0.44
CA LEU A 49 6.92 3.64 0.67
C LEU A 49 8.14 4.39 0.15
N ARG A 50 8.87 3.85 -0.85
CA ARG A 50 9.99 4.56 -1.47
C ARG A 50 9.55 5.87 -2.10
N GLN A 51 8.43 5.91 -2.81
CA GLN A 51 7.92 7.14 -3.41
C GLN A 51 7.59 8.19 -2.34
N THR A 52 7.02 7.75 -1.22
CA THR A 52 6.71 8.61 -0.08
C THR A 52 7.98 9.18 0.55
N GLU A 53 9.03 8.36 0.69
CA GLU A 53 10.34 8.83 1.16
C GLU A 53 10.98 9.84 0.21
N ILE A 54 11.02 9.55 -1.09
CA ILE A 54 11.60 10.48 -2.09
C ILE A 54 10.91 11.83 -2.02
N THR A 55 9.57 11.83 -2.01
CA THR A 55 8.76 13.05 -1.94
C THR A 55 9.03 13.81 -0.64
N ARG A 56 9.12 13.10 0.49
CA ARG A 56 9.39 13.70 1.80
C ARG A 56 10.80 14.29 1.86
N LEU A 57 11.83 13.57 1.40
CA LEU A 57 13.22 14.04 1.36
C LEU A 57 13.37 15.30 0.48
N GLN A 58 12.66 15.37 -0.64
CA GLN A 58 12.63 16.56 -1.51
C GLN A 58 11.95 17.77 -0.85
N SER A 59 11.04 17.54 0.11
CA SER A 59 10.30 18.59 0.82
C SER A 59 10.91 19.04 2.15
N LEU A 60 11.91 18.32 2.68
CA LEU A 60 12.48 18.58 4.00
C LEU A 60 13.59 19.65 3.94
N PRO A 61 13.66 20.57 4.92
CA PRO A 61 14.78 21.49 5.04
C PRO A 61 16.07 20.71 5.40
N ALA A 62 17.22 21.16 4.89
CA ALA A 62 18.52 20.48 4.98
C ALA A 62 18.90 19.89 6.37
N PRO A 63 18.60 20.52 7.52
CA PRO A 63 18.95 19.96 8.83
C PRO A 63 18.18 18.68 9.18
N ALA A 64 16.99 18.48 8.63
CA ALA A 64 16.15 17.31 8.92
C ALA A 64 16.59 16.04 8.17
N LEU A 65 17.46 16.18 7.16
CA LEU A 65 18.01 15.05 6.42
C LEU A 65 19.05 14.25 7.22
N LEU A 66 19.68 14.86 8.24
CA LEU A 66 20.76 14.25 9.02
C LEU A 66 20.28 13.15 9.98
N HIS A 67 19.00 13.14 10.38
CA HIS A 67 18.47 12.19 11.35
C HIS A 67 17.58 11.10 10.73
N TRP A 68 17.32 11.13 9.42
CA TRP A 68 16.45 10.16 8.76
C TRP A 68 17.25 8.99 8.17
N LYS A 69 16.84 7.75 8.48
CA LYS A 69 17.34 6.55 7.81
C LYS A 69 16.37 6.14 6.71
N PRO A 70 16.80 6.06 5.43
CA PRO A 70 15.93 5.66 4.33
C PRO A 70 15.51 4.19 4.46
N VAL A 71 14.36 3.81 3.89
CA VAL A 71 13.88 2.42 3.81
C VAL A 71 14.88 1.52 3.09
N SER A 72 15.73 2.07 2.22
CA SER A 72 16.87 1.33 1.62
C SER A 72 17.91 0.85 2.64
N ALA A 73 17.92 1.39 3.86
CA ALA A 73 18.78 0.98 4.96
C ALA A 73 18.13 -0.10 5.86
N LEU A 74 16.88 -0.49 5.58
CA LEU A 74 16.21 -1.63 6.22
C LEU A 74 16.52 -2.88 5.37
N GLN A 75 17.71 -3.48 5.60
CA GLN A 75 18.03 -4.81 5.11
C GLN A 75 17.36 -5.89 5.96
#